data_AF-A0A7C1GS93-F1
#
_entry.id   AF-A0A7C1GS93-F1
#
_cell.length_a   1.000
_cell.length_b   1.000
_cell.length_c   1.000
_cell.angle_alpha   90.00
_cell.angle_beta   90.00
_cell.angle_gamma   90.00
#
_symmetry.space_group_name_H-M   'P 1'
#
loop_
_entity.id
_entity.type
_entity.pdbx_description
1 polymer ?
#
loop_
_entity_poly.entity_id
_entity_poly.type
_entity_poly.pdbx_seq_one_letter_code
_entity_poly.pdbx_strand_id
1 'polypeptide(L)'
;MQAGSMIRRQLILGVILIQLFAGSCAIQDTDGIIMRVRITFDSSGLTTWIMLSNAVEVPLDKDGATLIMVESSCGCFGDLQQRGEYWEYRDEKSPGCFIRIHIFTGNVECSS
;
A
#
# COMPACT_ATOMS: atom_id res chain seq x y z
N MET A 1 -70.73 -2.30 -32.99
CA MET A 1 -69.98 -2.57 -31.73
C MET A 1 -68.67 -3.24 -32.10
N GLN A 2 -67.59 -2.71 -31.52
CA GLN A 2 -66.18 -3.15 -31.45
C GLN A 2 -65.65 -4.35 -32.25
N ALA A 3 -64.54 -4.08 -32.97
CA ALA A 3 -63.24 -4.76 -32.93
C ALA A 3 -62.28 -3.85 -33.71
N GLY A 4 -61.10 -3.40 -33.27
CA GLY A 4 -60.08 -4.01 -32.45
C GLY A 4 -58.94 -4.52 -33.34
N SER A 5 -57.91 -3.69 -33.65
CA SER A 5 -56.54 -4.16 -33.96
C SER A 5 -55.52 -3.04 -34.25
N MET A 6 -54.28 -3.30 -33.80
CA MET A 6 -52.97 -2.80 -34.26
C MET A 6 -52.45 -1.40 -33.89
N ILE A 7 -51.63 -1.31 -32.84
CA ILE A 7 -50.47 -0.40 -32.74
C ILE A 7 -49.35 -1.17 -31.99
N ARG A 8 -48.45 -1.87 -32.68
CA ARG A 8 -47.15 -1.43 -33.22
C ARG A 8 -46.12 -1.05 -32.12
N ARG A 9 -45.21 -2.01 -31.88
CA ARG A 9 -43.87 -1.95 -31.26
C ARG A 9 -43.33 -0.55 -30.92
N GLN A 10 -42.95 -0.34 -29.66
CA GLN A 10 -41.76 0.42 -29.29
C GLN A 10 -41.12 -0.21 -28.05
N LEU A 11 -39.92 -0.75 -28.24
CA LEU A 11 -39.00 -1.18 -27.20
C LEU A 11 -38.57 0.07 -26.41
N ILE A 12 -39.06 0.21 -25.17
CA ILE A 12 -38.41 1.11 -24.23
C ILE A 12 -37.25 0.30 -23.65
N LEU A 13 -36.06 0.49 -24.25
CA LEU A 13 -34.79 0.16 -23.61
C LEU A 13 -34.76 0.90 -22.27
N GLY A 14 -35.06 0.19 -21.19
CA GLY A 14 -34.75 0.63 -19.85
C GLY A 14 -33.23 0.74 -19.75
N VAL A 15 -32.73 1.97 -19.78
CA VAL A 15 -31.34 2.30 -19.49
C VAL A 15 -31.09 1.88 -18.05
N ILE A 16 -30.58 0.66 -17.87
CA ILE A 16 -29.99 0.22 -16.61
C ILE A 16 -28.76 1.11 -16.44
N LEU A 17 -28.90 2.13 -15.60
CA LEU A 17 -27.80 2.89 -15.04
C LEU A 17 -26.93 1.91 -14.23
N ILE A 18 -25.95 1.32 -14.91
CA ILE A 18 -24.80 0.70 -14.26
C ILE A 18 -24.06 1.87 -13.61
N GLN A 19 -24.44 2.19 -12.38
CA GLN A 19 -23.57 2.93 -11.49
C GLN A 19 -22.35 2.03 -11.31
N LEU A 20 -21.27 2.37 -12.02
CA LEU A 20 -19.94 1.87 -11.73
C LEU A 20 -19.67 2.22 -10.26
N PHE A 21 -19.93 1.27 -9.37
CA PHE A 21 -19.12 1.13 -8.17
C PHE A 21 -17.74 0.76 -8.70
N ALA A 22 -16.99 1.79 -9.14
CA ALA A 22 -15.55 1.75 -9.08
C ALA A 22 -15.28 1.46 -7.61
N GLY A 23 -15.07 0.19 -7.31
CA GLY A 23 -14.57 -0.25 -6.03
C GLY A 23 -13.24 0.45 -5.86
N SER A 24 -13.27 1.63 -5.26
CA SER A 24 -12.24 2.01 -4.32
C SER A 24 -12.21 0.88 -3.30
N CYS A 25 -11.44 -0.17 -3.60
CA CYS A 25 -10.77 -0.93 -2.58
C CYS A 25 -10.00 0.14 -1.81
N ALA A 26 -10.63 0.68 -0.78
CA ALA A 26 -9.89 1.23 0.33
C ALA A 26 -9.07 0.04 0.79
N ILE A 27 -7.82 0.01 0.35
CA ILE A 27 -6.81 -0.89 0.86
C ILE A 27 -6.71 -0.52 2.33
N GLN A 28 -7.54 -1.16 3.14
CA GLN A 28 -7.59 -0.98 4.57
C GLN A 28 -6.52 -1.90 5.10
N ASP A 29 -5.52 -1.29 5.73
CA ASP A 29 -4.70 -2.01 6.69
C ASP A 29 -5.70 -2.66 7.68
N THR A 30 -5.76 -3.98 7.65
CA THR A 30 -6.62 -4.78 8.54
C THR A 30 -5.74 -5.32 9.66
N ASP A 31 -6.32 -5.84 10.74
CA ASP A 31 -5.55 -6.38 11.88
C ASP A 31 -4.53 -7.41 11.38
N GLY A 32 -3.26 -7.00 11.29
CA GLY A 32 -2.16 -7.84 10.86
C GLY A 32 -1.75 -7.79 9.39
N ILE A 33 -2.43 -7.06 8.50
CA ILE A 33 -2.04 -6.94 7.08
C ILE A 33 -1.97 -5.47 6.68
N ILE A 34 -0.82 -5.07 6.14
CA ILE A 34 -0.59 -3.70 5.67
C ILE A 34 -0.23 -3.68 4.18
N MET A 35 -0.60 -2.58 3.53
CA MET A 35 -0.24 -2.29 2.15
C MET A 35 0.22 -0.84 1.96
N ARG A 36 0.18 -0.04 3.02
CA ARG A 36 0.62 1.33 3.02
C ARG A 36 1.60 1.55 4.15
N VAL A 37 2.74 2.17 3.86
CA VAL A 37 3.75 2.47 4.88
C VAL A 37 4.14 3.93 4.85
N ARG A 38 4.39 4.50 6.04
CA ARG A 38 4.97 5.84 6.18
C ARG A 38 6.49 5.73 6.11
N ILE A 39 7.11 6.66 5.40
CA ILE A 39 8.56 6.78 5.31
C ILE A 39 8.94 8.15 5.87
N THR A 40 9.94 8.17 6.75
CA THR A 40 10.53 9.38 7.35
C THR A 40 11.98 9.48 6.88
N PHE A 41 12.32 10.52 6.13
CA PHE A 41 13.63 10.65 5.47
C PHE A 41 14.71 11.33 6.30
N ASP A 42 14.33 12.05 7.35
CA ASP A 42 15.29 12.79 8.18
C ASP A 42 14.67 13.22 9.52
N SER A 43 15.52 13.84 10.35
CA SER A 43 15.13 14.44 11.63
C SER A 43 14.30 15.73 11.49
N SER A 44 14.15 16.28 10.28
CA SER A 44 13.28 17.44 10.02
C SER A 44 11.80 17.05 9.97
N GLY A 45 11.51 15.75 9.90
CA GLY A 45 10.16 15.21 9.89
C GLY A 45 9.55 15.17 8.49
N LEU A 46 10.37 15.21 7.43
CA LEU A 46 9.87 15.00 6.08
C LEU A 46 9.36 13.57 5.95
N THR A 47 8.05 13.44 5.74
CA THR A 47 7.40 12.13 5.57
C THR A 47 6.67 12.00 4.24
N THR A 48 6.71 10.81 3.66
CA THR A 48 5.84 10.40 2.55
C THR A 48 5.13 9.09 2.88
N TRP A 49 4.11 8.76 2.10
CA TRP A 49 3.44 7.46 2.13
C TRP A 49 3.64 6.77 0.79
N ILE A 50 3.90 5.47 0.83
CA ILE A 50 3.92 4.63 -0.36
C ILE A 50 2.86 3.54 -0.25
N MET A 51 2.39 3.09 -1.41
CA MET A 51 1.59 1.88 -1.52
C MET A 51 2.51 0.75 -1.95
N LEU A 52 2.50 -0.34 -1.19
CA LEU A 52 3.30 -1.51 -1.48
C LEU A 52 2.74 -2.24 -2.71
N SER A 53 3.61 -2.85 -3.49
CA SER A 53 3.20 -3.70 -4.62
C SER A 53 2.42 -4.95 -4.17
N ASN A 54 2.71 -5.43 -2.96
CA ASN A 54 2.07 -6.58 -2.33
C ASN A 54 1.76 -6.27 -0.87
N ALA A 55 0.68 -6.86 -0.36
CA ALA A 55 0.37 -6.83 1.07
C ALA A 55 1.41 -7.62 1.86
N VAL A 56 1.74 -7.13 3.06
CA VAL A 56 2.64 -7.80 4.00
C VAL A 56 1.96 -7.94 5.35
N GLU A 57 2.29 -9.02 6.05
CA GLU A 57 1.76 -9.28 7.39
C GLU A 57 2.62 -8.57 8.44
N VAL A 58 1.98 -8.03 9.47
CA VAL A 58 2.63 -7.55 10.70
C VAL A 58 2.29 -8.52 11.84
N PRO A 59 3.26 -8.92 12.69
CA PRO A 59 4.66 -8.50 12.75
C PRO A 59 5.47 -8.93 11.51
N LEU A 60 6.25 -8.01 10.94
CA LEU A 60 7.04 -8.27 9.73
C LEU A 60 8.08 -9.36 9.94
N ASP A 61 8.06 -10.34 9.05
CA ASP A 61 9.22 -11.19 8.81
C ASP A 61 10.29 -10.45 7.98
N LYS A 62 11.40 -11.13 7.71
CA LYS A 62 12.52 -10.54 6.96
C LYS A 62 12.12 -10.23 5.52
N ASP A 63 11.24 -11.02 4.91
CA ASP A 63 10.87 -10.88 3.50
C ASP A 63 9.95 -9.67 3.30
N GLY A 64 8.95 -9.50 4.17
CA GLY A 64 8.10 -8.31 4.20
C GLY A 64 8.89 -7.03 4.48
N ALA A 65 9.85 -7.08 5.40
CA ALA A 65 10.74 -5.95 5.65
C ALA A 65 11.65 -5.65 4.44
N THR A 66 12.13 -6.68 3.74
CA THR A 66 12.94 -6.52 2.52
C THR A 66 12.13 -5.90 1.39
N LEU A 67 10.86 -6.31 1.22
CA LEU A 67 9.95 -5.68 0.25
C LEU A 67 9.80 -4.19 0.53
N ILE A 68 9.49 -3.84 1.78
CA ILE A 68 9.36 -2.43 2.20
C ILE A 68 10.66 -1.66 1.93
N MET A 69 11.83 -2.23 2.26
CA MET A 69 13.13 -1.60 2.02
C MET A 69 13.33 -1.26 0.54
N VAL A 70 13.07 -2.23 -0.35
CA VAL A 70 13.24 -2.07 -1.80
C VAL A 70 12.31 -0.98 -2.36
N GLU A 71 11.09 -0.87 -1.84
CA GLU A 71 10.11 0.09 -2.34
C GLU A 71 10.19 1.47 -1.65
N SER A 72 10.87 1.56 -0.50
CA SER A 72 10.95 2.77 0.32
C SER A 72 11.67 3.97 -0.31
N SER A 73 12.33 3.78 -1.47
CA SER A 73 13.06 4.85 -2.18
C SER A 73 14.10 5.58 -1.31
N CYS A 74 14.53 4.99 -0.19
CA CYS A 74 15.44 5.59 0.79
C CYS A 74 16.89 5.78 0.29
N GLY A 75 17.19 5.46 -0.98
CA GLY A 75 18.52 5.64 -1.57
C GLY A 75 19.61 4.71 -1.01
N CYS A 76 19.27 3.86 -0.04
CA CYS A 76 20.14 2.92 0.63
C CYS A 76 19.53 1.52 0.63
N PHE A 77 20.38 0.49 0.67
CA PHE A 77 19.95 -0.91 0.66
C PHE A 77 21.05 -1.81 1.22
N GLY A 78 20.66 -2.93 1.82
CA GLY A 78 21.59 -3.98 2.26
C GLY A 78 20.91 -5.01 3.14
N ASP A 79 21.69 -5.85 3.81
CA ASP A 79 21.15 -6.94 4.62
C ASP A 79 20.51 -6.41 5.91
N LEU A 80 19.19 -6.61 6.02
CA LEU A 80 18.45 -6.29 7.23
C LEU A 80 18.79 -7.26 8.37
N GLN A 81 19.03 -6.69 9.55
CA GLN A 81 19.22 -7.40 10.82
C GLN A 81 18.11 -7.04 11.78
N GLN A 82 17.55 -8.03 12.48
CA GLN A 82 16.54 -7.77 13.51
C GLN A 82 17.20 -7.22 14.78
N ARG A 83 16.72 -6.07 15.26
CA ARG A 83 17.18 -5.40 16.49
C ARG A 83 15.99 -4.90 17.27
N GLY A 84 15.57 -5.68 18.28
CA GLY A 84 14.37 -5.37 19.06
C GLY A 84 13.11 -5.42 18.18
N GLU A 85 12.38 -4.31 18.14
CA GLU A 85 11.13 -4.16 17.38
C GLU A 85 11.36 -3.66 15.95
N TYR A 86 12.59 -3.79 15.44
CA TYR A 86 12.99 -3.23 14.15
C TYR A 86 13.76 -4.21 13.28
N TRP A 87 13.58 -4.08 11.97
CA TRP A 87 14.53 -4.52 10.96
C TRP A 87 15.42 -3.34 10.59
N GLU A 88 16.74 -3.49 10.74
CA GLU A 88 17.70 -2.40 10.52
C GLU A 88 18.76 -2.77 9.49
N TYR A 89 19.10 -1.81 8.63
CA TYR A 89 20.32 -1.79 7.85
C TYR A 89 21.11 -0.53 8.21
N ARG A 90 22.41 -0.68 8.44
CA ARG A 90 23.33 0.43 8.69
C ARG A 90 24.61 0.15 7.93
N ASP A 91 24.98 1.06 7.04
CA ASP A 91 26.25 0.95 6.32
C ASP A 91 27.40 1.38 7.26
N GLU A 92 28.32 0.46 7.54
CA GLU A 92 29.50 0.74 8.38
C GLU A 92 30.50 1.68 7.69
N LYS A 93 30.48 1.74 6.35
CA LYS A 93 31.38 2.57 5.54
C LYS A 93 30.78 3.94 5.24
N SER A 94 29.45 4.06 5.29
CA SER A 94 28.72 5.30 5.08
C SER A 94 27.73 5.54 6.23
N PRO A 95 28.13 6.22 7.32
CA PRO A 95 27.27 6.37 8.50
C PRO A 95 26.00 7.20 8.23
N GLY A 96 25.93 7.90 7.09
CA GLY A 96 24.72 8.60 6.63
C GLY A 96 23.63 7.69 6.06
N CYS A 97 23.99 6.45 5.70
CA CYS A 97 23.16 5.46 5.04
C CYS A 97 22.58 4.46 6.07
N PHE A 98 21.31 4.64 6.40
CA PHE A 98 20.60 3.87 7.42
C PHE A 98 19.13 3.68 7.05
N ILE A 99 18.61 2.48 7.35
CA ILE A 99 17.20 2.14 7.27
C ILE A 99 16.80 1.43 8.56
N ARG A 100 15.64 1.78 9.10
CA ARG A 100 14.97 1.09 10.18
C ARG A 100 13.50 0.96 9.84
N ILE A 101 12.99 -0.27 9.93
CA ILE A 101 11.61 -0.62 9.61
C ILE A 101 10.97 -1.18 10.86
N HIS A 102 9.90 -0.56 11.33
CA HIS A 102 9.21 -0.96 12.55
C HIS A 102 8.38 -2.24 12.30
N ILE A 103 8.66 -3.31 13.04
CA ILE A 103 8.13 -4.66 12.77
C ILE A 103 6.60 -4.69 12.80
N PHE A 104 5.96 -3.93 13.69
CA PHE A 104 4.51 -3.99 13.88
C PHE A 104 3.72 -3.04 12.97
N THR A 105 4.39 -2.18 12.19
CA THR A 105 3.70 -1.13 11.40
C THR A 105 4.24 -1.00 9.98
N GLY A 106 5.42 -1.55 9.69
CA GLY A 106 6.13 -1.34 8.43
C GLY A 106 6.60 0.09 8.18
N ASN A 107 6.42 1.00 9.13
CA ASN A 107 6.91 2.36 8.99
C ASN A 107 8.43 2.37 8.92
N VAL A 108 8.94 3.19 8.01
CA VAL A 108 10.35 3.30 7.69
C VAL A 108 10.90 4.62 8.23
N GLU A 109 12.01 4.53 8.91
CA GLU A 109 12.92 5.63 9.19
C GLU A 109 14.17 5.40 8.34
N CYS A 110 14.54 6.35 7.50
CA CYS A 110 15.76 6.25 6.73
C CYS A 110 16.49 7.59 6.64
N SER A 111 17.77 7.50 6.33
CA SER A 111 18.67 8.62 6.05
C SER A 111 19.66 8.12 4.99
N SER A 112 20.01 8.99 4.05
CA SER A 112 20.97 8.72 2.97
C SER A 112 21.88 9.90 2.74
#